data_AF-Q38697-F1
#
_entry.id   AF-Q38697-F1
#
_cell.length_a   1.000
_cell.length_b   1.000
_cell.length_c   1.000
_cell.angle_alpha   90.00
_cell.angle_beta   90.00
_cell.angle_gamma   90.00
#
_symmetry.space_group_name_H-M   'P 1'
#
loop_
_entity.id
_entity.type
_entity.pdbx_description
1 polymer ?
#
loop_
_entity_poly.entity_id
_entity_poly.type
_entity_poly.pdbx_seq_one_letter_code
_entity_poly.pdbx_strand_id
1 'polypeptide(L)'
;MARSLLLLPITLSLLLLSAYAIGEEQQYSHRRLRDAHQCRIQHLSASRPSQRIESEGGVTELWNQNEEQFQCAGVAAMRNIIEPNSLSLPNYSPSPRLVYIQQGKGLLGMSYPGCAEAYHSSGRPSYQIVRGEQQQQRGEQHQKVHRIRQGDIVALPAGVAYWCYNDGDEKLVALSITDLSSQANQLNQMPRSFYLAGGQPKQSAGSIHTRGSQDYNAENILRAFDANIMAEAFDVSMDTVRKMQREDERGFIVKADREAMSMIRPDEEEEEYKNGMEEAYCNLRINQYLDNPREADVYSRQAGRLNSVNMKKLPILRYLEMRDEKGSLYQNSIFAPHWTMNAHTIHYVTRGRGRVQVVGHDGEKVLDARVNEGDMFVVPQYFAVMKQADKNGLEWVSIKTSALPMRSPLVGSTSAIKGMPIQVLTNSYRISKSEAQNLKYNRERHVMLLPPPTTRSS
;
A
#
# COMPACT_ATOMS: atom_id res chain seq x y z
N MET A 1 -14.18 -58.27 -20.72
CA MET A 1 -14.89 -57.26 -19.90
C MET A 1 -14.12 -57.00 -18.60
N ALA A 2 -12.97 -56.32 -18.68
CA ALA A 2 -12.13 -56.06 -17.49
C ALA A 2 -11.33 -54.74 -17.60
N ARG A 3 -11.78 -53.79 -18.43
CA ARG A 3 -11.13 -52.48 -18.60
C ARG A 3 -11.96 -51.28 -18.12
N SER A 4 -13.25 -51.47 -17.80
CA SER A 4 -14.12 -50.38 -17.34
C SER A 4 -14.19 -50.17 -15.82
N LEU A 5 -13.64 -51.08 -15.00
CA LEU A 5 -13.74 -51.00 -13.54
C LEU A 5 -12.65 -50.15 -12.86
N LEU A 6 -11.56 -49.82 -13.56
CA LEU A 6 -10.45 -49.02 -13.02
C LEU A 6 -10.60 -47.51 -13.27
N LEU A 7 -11.49 -47.09 -14.18
CA LEU A 7 -11.70 -45.67 -14.47
C LEU A 7 -12.60 -44.98 -13.44
N LEU A 8 -13.54 -45.70 -12.82
CA LEU A 8 -14.44 -45.16 -11.80
C LEU A 8 -13.74 -44.67 -10.51
N PRO A 9 -12.79 -45.40 -9.90
CA PRO A 9 -12.15 -44.93 -8.68
C PRO A 9 -11.18 -43.76 -8.94
N ILE A 10 -10.60 -43.68 -10.14
CA ILE A 10 -9.68 -42.60 -10.53
C ILE A 10 -10.45 -41.30 -10.81
N THR A 11 -11.63 -41.38 -11.44
CA THR A 11 -12.48 -40.19 -11.64
C THR A 11 -13.11 -39.71 -10.32
N LEU A 12 -13.46 -40.63 -9.42
CA LEU A 12 -13.99 -40.28 -8.09
C LEU A 12 -12.91 -39.65 -7.19
N SER A 13 -11.65 -40.12 -7.26
CA SER A 13 -10.54 -39.50 -6.51
C SER A 13 -10.16 -38.13 -7.06
N LEU A 14 -10.19 -37.94 -8.39
CA LEU A 14 -9.98 -36.64 -9.04
C LEU A 14 -11.10 -35.64 -8.73
N LEU A 15 -12.36 -36.10 -8.61
CA LEU A 15 -13.50 -35.27 -8.19
C LEU A 15 -13.45 -34.94 -6.70
N LEU A 16 -12.95 -35.84 -5.85
CA LEU A 16 -12.73 -35.56 -4.42
C LEU A 16 -11.54 -34.62 -4.21
N LEU A 17 -10.45 -34.77 -4.97
CA LEU A 17 -9.32 -33.83 -4.94
C LEU A 17 -9.68 -32.45 -5.47
N SER A 18 -10.53 -32.35 -6.50
CA SER A 18 -11.04 -31.04 -6.95
C SER A 18 -12.06 -30.46 -5.97
N ALA A 19 -12.90 -31.27 -5.32
CA ALA A 19 -13.79 -30.80 -4.26
C ALA A 19 -13.03 -30.36 -2.99
N TYR A 20 -11.91 -31.01 -2.64
CA TYR A 20 -11.01 -30.56 -1.56
C TYR A 20 -10.23 -29.29 -1.94
N ALA A 21 -9.74 -29.19 -3.18
CA ALA A 21 -9.06 -27.99 -3.66
C ALA A 21 -10.00 -26.78 -3.78
N ILE A 22 -11.28 -26.99 -4.12
CA ILE A 22 -12.31 -25.95 -4.13
C ILE A 22 -12.82 -25.66 -2.70
N GLY A 23 -12.81 -26.65 -1.81
CA GLY A 23 -13.19 -26.53 -0.40
C GLY A 23 -12.20 -25.71 0.44
N GLU A 24 -10.90 -25.83 0.19
CA GLU A 24 -9.88 -25.02 0.88
C GLU A 24 -9.85 -23.56 0.40
N GLU A 25 -10.15 -23.26 -0.87
CA GLU A 25 -10.23 -21.87 -1.35
C GLU A 25 -11.49 -21.13 -0.85
N GLN A 26 -12.56 -21.83 -0.50
CA GLN A 26 -13.82 -21.20 -0.06
C GLN A 26 -13.94 -20.97 1.46
N GLN A 27 -13.02 -21.50 2.28
CA GLN A 27 -13.12 -21.40 3.74
C GLN A 27 -12.32 -20.25 4.40
N TYR A 28 -11.54 -19.49 3.62
CA TYR A 28 -10.68 -18.41 4.15
C TYR A 28 -11.22 -16.98 3.98
N SER A 29 -12.39 -16.80 3.37
CA SER A 29 -12.88 -15.49 2.92
C SER A 29 -14.09 -14.95 3.71
N HIS A 30 -14.24 -15.14 5.02
CA HIS A 30 -15.38 -14.53 5.75
C HIS A 30 -15.09 -14.15 7.21
N ARG A 31 -14.00 -13.43 7.47
CA ARG A 31 -13.75 -12.82 8.80
C ARG A 31 -13.54 -11.29 8.80
N ARG A 32 -13.89 -10.60 7.70
CA ARG A 32 -13.58 -9.16 7.51
C ARG A 32 -14.54 -8.17 8.20
N LEU A 33 -15.78 -8.54 8.51
CA LEU A 33 -16.76 -7.65 9.14
C LEU A 33 -17.26 -8.29 10.45
N ARG A 34 -16.59 -8.02 11.57
CA ARG A 34 -17.04 -8.51 12.89
C ARG A 34 -18.24 -7.73 13.42
N ASP A 35 -18.43 -6.48 12.99
CA ASP A 35 -19.57 -5.65 13.36
C ASP A 35 -20.49 -5.42 12.15
N ALA A 36 -21.74 -5.86 12.26
CA ALA A 36 -22.75 -5.82 11.19
C ALA A 36 -23.13 -4.40 10.68
N HIS A 37 -22.47 -3.33 11.16
CA HIS A 37 -22.84 -1.93 10.91
C HIS A 37 -21.72 -1.02 10.38
N GLN A 38 -20.47 -1.48 10.31
CA GLN A 38 -19.31 -0.60 10.02
C GLN A 38 -19.37 0.12 8.67
N CYS A 39 -20.14 -0.37 7.69
CA CYS A 39 -20.25 0.22 6.36
C CYS A 39 -21.63 0.82 6.04
N ARG A 40 -22.45 1.16 7.05
CA ARG A 40 -23.70 1.92 6.84
C ARG A 40 -23.41 3.41 6.67
N ILE A 41 -22.65 3.74 5.63
CA ILE A 41 -22.19 5.10 5.38
C ILE A 41 -23.30 5.94 4.77
N GLN A 42 -23.63 7.07 5.42
CA GLN A 42 -24.55 8.08 4.90
C GLN A 42 -23.82 9.27 4.29
N HIS A 43 -22.62 9.57 4.76
CA HIS A 43 -21.81 10.68 4.29
C HIS A 43 -20.33 10.30 4.29
N LEU A 44 -19.63 10.61 3.19
CA LEU A 44 -18.19 10.51 3.03
C LEU A 44 -17.60 11.92 2.92
N SER A 45 -16.32 12.05 3.26
CA SER A 45 -15.59 13.31 3.12
C SER A 45 -14.27 13.12 2.37
N ALA A 46 -13.85 14.18 1.69
CA ALA A 46 -12.48 14.32 1.25
C ALA A 46 -11.64 14.76 2.47
N SER A 47 -10.92 13.81 3.06
CA SER A 47 -10.22 13.96 4.34
C SER A 47 -8.73 14.29 4.14
N ARG A 48 -8.21 15.10 5.06
CA ARG A 48 -6.79 15.45 5.18
C ARG A 48 -6.24 14.86 6.48
N PRO A 49 -4.90 14.80 6.66
CA PRO A 49 -4.34 14.38 7.93
C PRO A 49 -4.86 15.25 9.08
N SER A 50 -5.23 14.61 10.18
CA SER A 50 -5.79 15.25 11.37
C SER A 50 -4.77 15.38 12.50
N GLN A 51 -3.69 14.59 12.45
CA GLN A 51 -2.64 14.57 13.47
C GLN A 51 -1.26 14.65 12.81
N ARG A 52 -0.34 15.30 13.53
CA ARG A 52 1.06 15.50 13.15
C ARG A 52 1.94 15.12 14.33
N ILE A 53 2.98 14.35 14.03
CA ILE A 53 4.01 13.93 14.99
C ILE A 53 5.34 14.46 14.44
N GLU A 54 5.89 15.45 15.12
CA GLU A 54 7.16 16.08 14.76
C GLU A 54 8.32 15.25 15.33
N SER A 55 9.29 14.92 14.49
CA SER A 55 10.53 14.23 14.87
C SER A 55 11.74 15.07 14.43
N GLU A 56 12.93 14.78 14.94
CA GLU A 56 14.17 15.54 14.67
C GLU A 56 14.47 15.67 13.16
N GLY A 57 14.25 14.60 12.40
CA GLY A 57 14.56 14.50 10.96
C GLY A 57 13.33 14.49 10.05
N GLY A 58 12.14 14.85 10.53
CA GLY A 58 10.94 14.83 9.69
C GLY A 58 9.61 14.83 10.44
N VAL A 59 8.55 14.54 9.70
CA VAL A 59 7.17 14.57 10.21
C VAL A 59 6.41 13.32 9.80
N THR A 60 5.63 12.78 10.73
CA THR A 60 4.61 11.77 10.47
C THR A 60 3.22 12.40 10.58
N GLU A 61 2.45 12.34 9.50
CA GLU A 61 1.06 12.81 9.45
C GLU A 61 0.11 11.62 9.43
N LEU A 62 -0.94 11.66 10.26
CA LEU A 62 -1.92 10.59 10.39
C LEU A 62 -3.32 11.10 10.01
N TRP A 63 -4.06 10.28 9.28
CA TRP A 63 -5.50 10.47 9.10
C TRP A 63 -6.24 9.86 10.29
N ASN A 64 -7.38 10.45 10.64
CA ASN A 64 -8.21 9.96 11.74
C ASN A 64 -8.82 8.60 11.37
N GLN A 65 -8.28 7.52 11.94
CA GLN A 65 -8.74 6.17 11.64
C GLN A 65 -10.20 5.91 12.08
N ASN A 66 -10.75 6.73 12.98
CA ASN A 66 -12.11 6.57 13.51
C ASN A 66 -13.16 7.21 12.59
N GLU A 67 -12.77 7.89 11.51
CA GLU A 67 -13.74 8.27 10.49
C GLU A 67 -14.40 7.00 9.91
N GLU A 68 -15.73 7.03 9.77
CA GLU A 68 -16.53 5.88 9.30
C GLU A 68 -15.98 5.27 8.02
N GLN A 69 -15.43 6.11 7.13
CA GLN A 69 -14.88 5.67 5.86
C GLN A 69 -13.64 4.77 6.01
N PHE A 70 -12.76 5.03 6.99
CA PHE A 70 -11.56 4.24 7.24
C PHE A 70 -11.86 3.00 8.08
N GLN A 71 -12.79 3.11 9.04
CA GLN A 71 -13.33 1.96 9.77
C GLN A 71 -14.00 0.96 8.83
N CYS A 72 -14.88 1.44 7.93
CA CYS A 72 -15.54 0.59 6.93
C CYS A 72 -14.54 -0.11 6.01
N ALA A 73 -13.48 0.59 5.58
CA ALA A 73 -12.45 -0.02 4.75
C ALA A 73 -11.47 -0.92 5.53
N GLY A 74 -11.45 -0.84 6.86
CA GLY A 74 -10.53 -1.58 7.71
C GLY A 74 -9.07 -1.15 7.52
N VAL A 75 -8.80 0.15 7.34
CA VAL A 75 -7.46 0.66 7.02
C VAL A 75 -7.04 1.85 7.88
N ALA A 76 -5.73 2.06 8.01
CA ALA A 76 -5.14 3.30 8.52
C ALA A 76 -4.22 3.94 7.48
N ALA A 77 -4.28 5.27 7.38
CA ALA A 77 -3.47 6.04 6.46
C ALA A 77 -2.46 6.93 7.20
N MET A 78 -1.25 7.00 6.65
CA MET A 78 -0.14 7.77 7.21
C MET A 78 0.72 8.34 6.09
N ARG A 79 1.26 9.54 6.28
CA ARG A 79 2.24 10.16 5.37
C ARG A 79 3.48 10.54 6.15
N ASN A 80 4.63 9.99 5.76
CA ASN A 80 5.93 10.35 6.31
C ASN A 80 6.62 11.35 5.38
N ILE A 81 7.15 12.42 5.96
CA ILE A 81 7.93 13.45 5.29
C ILE A 81 9.31 13.42 5.95
N ILE A 82 10.30 12.85 5.25
CA ILE A 82 11.65 12.62 5.78
C ILE A 82 12.57 13.68 5.17
N GLU A 83 13.21 14.49 6.01
CA GLU A 83 14.15 15.51 5.58
C GLU A 83 15.43 14.88 4.98
N PRO A 84 16.20 15.62 4.16
CA PRO A 84 17.50 15.15 3.69
C PRO A 84 18.40 14.66 4.83
N ASN A 85 19.15 13.58 4.58
CA ASN A 85 20.05 12.94 5.55
C ASN A 85 19.33 12.52 6.85
N SER A 86 18.09 12.06 6.76
CA SER A 86 17.32 11.60 7.91
C SER A 86 16.86 10.15 7.75
N LEU A 87 16.80 9.44 8.88
CA LEU A 87 16.48 8.02 8.99
C LEU A 87 15.15 7.84 9.73
N SER A 88 14.16 7.28 9.04
CA SER A 88 13.00 6.68 9.67
C SER A 88 13.45 5.39 10.37
N LEU A 89 13.32 5.37 11.69
CA LEU A 89 13.86 4.32 12.54
C LEU A 89 13.23 2.95 12.28
N PRO A 90 13.98 1.85 12.53
CA PRO A 90 13.50 0.50 12.30
C PRO A 90 12.25 0.17 13.14
N ASN A 91 11.22 -0.35 12.47
CA ASN A 91 10.00 -0.83 13.11
C ASN A 91 9.33 -1.93 12.29
N TYR A 92 8.39 -2.65 12.92
CA TYR A 92 7.52 -3.62 12.25
C TYR A 92 6.06 -3.43 12.70
N SER A 93 5.12 -3.98 11.93
CA SER A 93 3.68 -3.86 12.17
C SER A 93 2.98 -5.21 11.99
N PRO A 94 1.90 -5.53 12.74
CA PRO A 94 1.16 -6.77 12.54
C PRO A 94 0.30 -6.75 11.26
N SER A 95 0.20 -5.59 10.60
CA SER A 95 -0.57 -5.39 9.38
C SER A 95 0.33 -5.12 8.17
N PRO A 96 -0.01 -5.66 6.98
CA PRO A 96 0.68 -5.30 5.76
C PRO A 96 0.37 -3.86 5.35
N ARG A 97 1.28 -3.26 4.59
CA ARG A 97 1.20 -1.87 4.17
C ARG A 97 1.70 -1.71 2.74
N LEU A 98 0.98 -0.90 1.97
CA LEU A 98 1.44 -0.40 0.68
C LEU A 98 1.83 1.07 0.81
N VAL A 99 2.97 1.41 0.22
CA VAL A 99 3.57 2.74 0.31
C VAL A 99 3.78 3.29 -1.09
N TYR A 100 3.19 4.44 -1.38
CA TYR A 100 3.46 5.23 -2.58
C TYR A 100 4.47 6.32 -2.28
N ILE A 101 5.59 6.31 -3.01
CA ILE A 101 6.60 7.35 -2.91
C ILE A 101 6.14 8.53 -3.78
N GLN A 102 5.60 9.56 -3.13
CA GLN A 102 5.05 10.73 -3.80
C GLN A 102 6.15 11.67 -4.34
N GLN A 103 7.26 11.79 -3.61
CA GLN A 103 8.36 12.71 -3.92
C GLN A 103 9.67 12.17 -3.32
N GLY A 104 10.80 12.51 -3.95
CA GLY A 104 12.12 12.21 -3.42
C GLY A 104 12.63 10.81 -3.77
N LYS A 105 13.75 10.47 -3.16
CA LYS A 105 14.41 9.16 -3.28
C LYS A 105 15.05 8.78 -1.95
N GLY A 106 15.32 7.50 -1.77
CA GLY A 106 15.94 7.01 -0.56
C GLY A 106 16.40 5.58 -0.67
N LEU A 107 16.84 5.05 0.46
CA LEU A 107 17.17 3.66 0.70
C LEU A 107 16.14 3.08 1.67
N LEU A 108 15.74 1.83 1.43
CA LEU A 108 14.83 1.07 2.28
C LEU A 108 15.47 -0.27 2.58
N GLY A 109 15.70 -0.55 3.86
CA GLY A 109 16.11 -1.88 4.31
C GLY A 109 14.92 -2.66 4.82
N MET A 110 14.93 -3.97 4.58
CA MET A 110 14.02 -4.93 5.17
C MET A 110 14.80 -6.07 5.78
N SER A 111 14.39 -6.50 6.97
CA SER A 111 14.98 -7.63 7.68
C SER A 111 13.99 -8.78 7.68
N TYR A 112 14.14 -9.70 6.73
CA TYR A 112 13.38 -10.92 6.63
C TYR A 112 13.98 -12.00 7.55
N PRO A 113 13.24 -12.49 8.56
CA PRO A 113 13.74 -13.53 9.44
C PRO A 113 14.12 -14.78 8.64
N GLY A 114 15.31 -15.32 8.89
CA GLY A 114 15.84 -16.51 8.20
C GLY A 114 16.51 -16.25 6.85
N CYS A 115 16.56 -15.00 6.38
CA CYS A 115 17.33 -14.64 5.19
C CYS A 115 18.77 -14.25 5.55
N ALA A 116 19.74 -14.77 4.81
CA ALA A 116 21.15 -14.43 4.98
C ALA A 116 21.45 -12.97 4.57
N GLU A 117 22.51 -12.42 5.14
CA GLU A 117 23.08 -11.13 4.76
C GLU A 117 23.70 -11.23 3.36
N ALA A 118 22.92 -10.92 2.32
CA ALA A 118 23.36 -11.04 0.94
C ALA A 118 24.40 -9.98 0.53
N TYR A 119 24.43 -8.82 1.20
CA TYR A 119 25.37 -7.74 0.90
C TYR A 119 26.60 -7.91 1.79
N HIS A 120 27.78 -8.02 1.17
CA HIS A 120 29.06 -8.15 1.86
C HIS A 120 30.04 -7.10 1.37
N SER A 121 30.79 -6.47 2.28
CA SER A 121 31.84 -5.53 1.86
C SER A 121 32.93 -6.31 1.13
N SER A 122 33.11 -6.08 -0.16
CA SER A 122 34.17 -6.68 -0.98
C SER A 122 35.53 -6.03 -0.69
N GLY A 123 36.05 -6.24 0.52
CA GLY A 123 37.34 -5.74 0.97
C GLY A 123 38.11 -6.81 1.73
N ARG A 124 39.37 -7.05 1.32
CA ARG A 124 40.31 -7.99 1.96
C ARG A 124 40.26 -7.90 3.49
N PRO A 125 40.37 -9.02 4.23
CA PRO A 125 40.47 -8.96 5.69
C PRO A 125 41.62 -8.01 6.07
N SER A 126 41.27 -6.89 6.71
CA SER A 126 42.29 -6.03 7.31
C SER A 126 42.70 -6.68 8.63
N TYR A 127 43.95 -7.14 8.69
CA TYR A 127 44.54 -7.64 9.92
C TYR A 127 45.09 -6.43 10.68
N GLN A 128 44.38 -5.97 11.70
CA GLN A 128 44.96 -5.06 12.68
C GLN A 128 45.48 -5.88 13.87
N ILE A 129 46.79 -5.83 14.10
CA ILE A 129 47.41 -6.41 15.29
C ILE A 129 47.18 -5.41 16.42
N VAL A 130 46.26 -5.71 17.33
CA VAL A 130 46.11 -4.99 18.59
C VAL A 130 46.43 -5.98 19.71
N ARG A 131 47.48 -5.68 20.50
CA ARG A 131 47.92 -6.49 21.66
C ARG A 131 48.23 -7.97 21.36
N GLY A 132 48.83 -8.28 20.20
CA GLY A 132 49.37 -9.62 19.93
C GLY A 132 48.34 -10.70 19.61
N GLU A 133 47.06 -10.36 19.49
CA GLU A 133 46.02 -11.24 18.97
C GLU A 133 45.62 -10.79 17.55
N GLN A 134 45.58 -11.72 16.60
CA GLN A 134 45.02 -11.49 15.26
C GLN A 134 43.49 -11.47 15.37
N GLN A 135 42.88 -10.28 15.49
CA GLN A 135 41.43 -10.14 15.29
C GLN A 135 41.15 -9.89 13.81
N GLN A 136 40.45 -10.83 13.19
CA GLN A 136 39.88 -10.67 11.86
C GLN A 136 38.68 -9.71 11.99
N GLN A 137 38.81 -8.46 11.54
CA GLN A 137 37.65 -7.60 11.36
C GLN A 137 36.77 -8.23 10.28
N ARG A 138 35.63 -8.81 10.68
CA ARG A 138 34.57 -9.17 9.73
C ARG A 138 34.14 -7.87 9.04
N GLY A 139 34.21 -7.86 7.72
CA GLY A 139 33.61 -6.81 6.91
C GLY A 139 32.12 -6.69 7.19
N GLU A 140 31.54 -5.53 6.91
CA GLU A 140 30.11 -5.29 7.10
C GLU A 140 29.30 -6.26 6.23
N GLN A 141 28.24 -6.81 6.81
CA GLN A 141 27.27 -7.64 6.11
C GLN A 141 25.87 -7.24 6.54
N HIS A 142 24.95 -7.13 5.58
CA HIS A 142 23.54 -6.88 5.86
C HIS A 142 22.65 -7.49 4.78
N GLN A 143 21.35 -7.58 5.06
CA GLN A 143 20.37 -7.95 4.04
C GLN A 143 20.26 -6.87 2.96
N LYS A 144 19.60 -7.24 1.84
CA LYS A 144 19.43 -6.37 0.69
C LYS A 144 18.81 -5.03 1.05
N VAL A 145 19.45 -3.95 0.58
CA VAL A 145 18.91 -2.60 0.63
C VAL A 145 18.24 -2.29 -0.71
N HIS A 146 17.13 -1.58 -0.68
CA HIS A 146 16.34 -1.26 -1.86
C HIS A 146 16.37 0.23 -2.15
N ARG A 147 16.72 0.58 -3.38
CA ARG A 147 16.55 1.95 -3.89
C ARG A 147 15.07 2.21 -4.13
N ILE A 148 14.54 3.25 -3.49
CA ILE A 148 13.18 3.74 -3.71
C ILE A 148 13.21 5.16 -4.27
N ARG A 149 12.24 5.49 -5.14
CA ARG A 149 12.13 6.80 -5.77
C ARG A 149 10.69 7.19 -6.03
N GLN A 150 10.47 8.47 -6.30
CA GLN A 150 9.19 9.01 -6.72
C GLN A 150 8.51 8.14 -7.78
N GLY A 151 7.24 7.84 -7.55
CA GLY A 151 6.41 7.01 -8.41
C GLY A 151 6.48 5.51 -8.11
N ASP A 152 7.37 5.06 -7.23
CA ASP A 152 7.39 3.67 -6.79
C ASP A 152 6.22 3.37 -5.85
N ILE A 153 5.68 2.17 -6.00
CA ILE A 153 4.90 1.47 -4.97
C ILE A 153 5.81 0.48 -4.29
N VAL A 154 5.76 0.45 -2.97
CA VAL A 154 6.53 -0.44 -2.10
C VAL A 154 5.57 -1.26 -1.26
N ALA A 155 5.79 -2.58 -1.23
CA ALA A 155 5.02 -3.51 -0.41
C ALA A 155 5.80 -3.85 0.86
N LEU A 156 5.20 -3.59 2.02
CA LEU A 156 5.75 -3.92 3.35
C LEU A 156 4.89 -5.04 3.98
N PRO A 157 5.40 -6.27 4.09
CA PRO A 157 4.67 -7.36 4.75
C PRO A 157 4.50 -7.14 6.25
N ALA A 158 3.48 -7.78 6.84
CA ALA A 158 3.31 -7.84 8.29
C ALA A 158 4.50 -8.55 8.96
N GLY A 159 4.94 -8.04 10.11
CA GLY A 159 5.99 -8.62 10.95
C GLY A 159 7.42 -8.38 10.47
N VAL A 160 7.63 -7.96 9.22
CA VAL A 160 8.96 -7.66 8.68
C VAL A 160 9.43 -6.30 9.19
N ALA A 161 10.60 -6.26 9.81
CA ALA A 161 11.21 -5.00 10.24
C ALA A 161 11.77 -4.24 9.04
N TYR A 162 11.53 -2.94 9.00
CA TYR A 162 12.02 -2.07 7.92
C TYR A 162 12.45 -0.71 8.46
N TRP A 163 13.34 -0.06 7.73
CA TRP A 163 13.82 1.31 7.99
C TRP A 163 13.99 2.05 6.67
N CYS A 164 13.92 3.38 6.69
CA CYS A 164 14.05 4.18 5.47
C CYS A 164 14.97 5.37 5.67
N TYR A 165 15.97 5.52 4.81
CA TYR A 165 16.92 6.62 4.83
C TYR A 165 16.76 7.52 3.61
N ASN A 166 16.63 8.82 3.82
CA ASN A 166 16.65 9.80 2.75
C ASN A 166 18.09 10.24 2.46
N ASP A 167 18.69 9.65 1.43
CA ASP A 167 20.02 10.02 0.91
C ASP A 167 19.96 11.02 -0.25
N GLY A 168 18.78 11.59 -0.53
CA GLY A 168 18.59 12.66 -1.51
C GLY A 168 18.70 14.05 -0.92
N ASP A 169 18.69 15.06 -1.80
CA ASP A 169 18.80 16.47 -1.42
C ASP A 169 17.43 17.16 -1.20
N GLU A 170 16.33 16.47 -1.53
CA GLU A 170 14.96 16.93 -1.31
C GLU A 170 14.25 16.08 -0.25
N LYS A 171 13.07 16.52 0.20
CA LYS A 171 12.24 15.74 1.13
C LYS A 171 11.75 14.46 0.45
N LEU A 172 11.86 13.34 1.14
CA LEU A 172 11.24 12.08 0.76
C LEU A 172 9.83 12.02 1.36
N VAL A 173 8.81 11.99 0.50
CA VAL A 173 7.39 11.96 0.92
C VAL A 173 6.81 10.59 0.58
N ALA A 174 6.45 9.83 1.60
CA ALA A 174 5.93 8.47 1.49
C ALA A 174 4.51 8.39 2.07
N LEU A 175 3.52 8.15 1.21
CA LEU A 175 2.13 7.91 1.61
C LEU A 175 1.92 6.41 1.80
N SER A 176 1.32 6.01 2.91
CA SER A 176 1.11 4.62 3.25
C SER A 176 -0.33 4.32 3.66
N ILE A 177 -0.84 3.17 3.21
CA ILE A 177 -2.11 2.60 3.66
C ILE A 177 -1.82 1.22 4.26
N THR A 178 -2.23 1.05 5.52
CA THR A 178 -2.07 -0.18 6.31
C THR A 178 -3.39 -0.92 6.36
N ASP A 179 -3.43 -2.20 5.99
CA ASP A 179 -4.65 -3.02 6.08
C ASP A 179 -4.79 -3.62 7.48
N LEU A 180 -5.63 -3.00 8.30
CA LEU A 180 -5.92 -3.42 9.67
C LEU A 180 -6.82 -4.65 9.72
N SER A 181 -7.58 -4.90 8.66
CA SER A 181 -8.50 -6.02 8.51
C SER A 181 -7.87 -7.29 7.91
N SER A 182 -6.59 -7.20 7.52
CA SER A 182 -5.82 -8.31 6.96
C SER A 182 -5.80 -9.52 7.89
N GLN A 183 -5.85 -10.73 7.32
CA GLN A 183 -5.73 -11.98 8.09
C GLN A 183 -4.36 -12.12 8.77
N ALA A 184 -3.34 -11.41 8.27
CA ALA A 184 -2.03 -11.35 8.92
C ALA A 184 -2.10 -10.67 10.29
N ASN A 185 -3.05 -9.74 10.49
CA ASN A 185 -3.26 -9.06 11.76
C ASN A 185 -4.22 -9.85 12.66
N GLN A 186 -3.64 -10.67 13.54
CA GLN A 186 -4.40 -11.49 14.49
C GLN A 186 -4.73 -10.77 15.81
N LEU A 187 -4.39 -9.48 15.94
CA LEU A 187 -4.63 -8.70 17.15
C LEU A 187 -6.02 -8.06 17.11
N ASN A 188 -6.07 -6.78 16.75
CA ASN A 188 -7.28 -5.97 16.62
C ASN A 188 -7.09 -4.95 15.49
N GLN A 189 -8.18 -4.29 15.07
CA GLN A 189 -8.14 -3.28 14.00
C GLN A 189 -7.61 -1.91 14.49
N MET A 190 -6.56 -1.92 15.31
CA MET A 190 -5.83 -0.71 15.69
C MET A 190 -4.47 -0.71 15.01
N PRO A 191 -4.04 0.40 14.39
CA PRO A 191 -2.69 0.49 13.86
C PRO A 191 -1.69 0.43 15.02
N ARG A 192 -0.65 -0.37 14.81
CA ARG A 192 0.44 -0.57 15.74
C ARG A 192 1.75 -0.58 14.96
N SER A 193 2.75 0.08 15.51
CA SER A 193 4.14 -0.03 15.07
C SER A 193 5.01 -0.32 16.27
N PHE A 194 5.74 -1.42 16.20
CA PHE A 194 6.70 -1.85 17.21
C PHE A 194 8.07 -1.36 16.78
N TYR A 195 8.55 -0.30 17.44
CA TYR A 195 9.84 0.29 17.11
C TYR A 195 10.97 -0.48 17.79
N LEU A 196 12.12 -0.58 17.11
CA LEU A 196 13.35 -1.18 17.64
C LEU A 196 14.34 -0.11 18.15
N ALA A 197 14.02 1.16 17.93
CA ALA A 197 14.78 2.32 18.39
C ALA A 197 13.88 3.56 18.42
N GLY A 198 14.30 4.61 19.12
CA GLY A 198 13.56 5.87 19.23
C GLY A 198 12.53 5.87 20.38
N GLY A 199 11.62 6.83 20.34
CA GLY A 199 10.60 7.03 21.38
C GLY A 199 9.63 8.14 20.99
N GLN A 200 8.64 8.37 21.85
CA GLN A 200 7.66 9.44 21.65
C GLN A 200 8.34 10.84 21.72
N PRO A 201 8.07 11.76 20.79
CA PRO A 201 8.61 13.12 20.87
C PRO A 201 8.05 13.91 22.06
N LYS A 202 8.83 14.86 22.61
CA LYS A 202 8.42 15.75 23.73
C LYS A 202 7.07 16.45 23.54
N GLN A 203 6.71 16.78 22.30
CA GLN A 203 5.50 17.58 22.02
C GLN A 203 4.20 16.77 22.09
N SER A 204 4.27 15.43 22.16
CA SER A 204 3.09 14.57 22.35
C SER A 204 2.44 14.71 23.74
N ALA A 205 3.14 15.32 24.71
CA ALA A 205 2.67 15.51 26.08
C ALA A 205 1.95 16.86 26.33
N GLY A 206 1.92 17.76 25.34
CA GLY A 206 1.44 19.15 25.50
C GLY A 206 0.19 19.53 24.69
N SER A 207 -0.32 18.64 23.83
CA SER A 207 -1.60 18.87 23.16
C SER A 207 -2.73 18.68 24.16
N ILE A 208 -3.58 19.71 24.29
CA ILE A 208 -4.85 19.65 25.02
C ILE A 208 -5.53 18.32 24.71
N HIS A 209 -5.75 17.49 25.74
CA HIS A 209 -6.57 16.29 25.66
C HIS A 209 -8.02 16.67 25.30
N THR A 210 -8.27 16.99 24.03
CA THR A 210 -9.60 16.86 23.46
C THR A 210 -9.93 15.37 23.52
N ARG A 211 -10.98 15.04 24.28
CA ARG A 211 -11.60 13.70 24.30
C ARG A 211 -11.81 13.25 22.84
N GLY A 212 -10.90 12.43 22.32
CA GLY A 212 -10.83 12.04 20.90
C GLY A 212 -9.42 12.00 20.28
N SER A 213 -8.40 12.56 20.94
CA SER A 213 -6.99 12.44 20.50
C SER A 213 -6.53 10.97 20.54
N GLN A 214 -6.17 10.43 19.38
CA GLN A 214 -5.73 9.04 19.24
C GLN A 214 -4.29 8.88 19.71
N ASP A 215 -4.08 7.96 20.65
CA ASP A 215 -2.75 7.49 20.99
C ASP A 215 -2.23 6.62 19.84
N TYR A 216 -1.42 7.21 18.96
CA TYR A 216 -0.47 6.43 18.16
C TYR A 216 0.60 5.91 19.12
N ASN A 217 0.25 4.82 19.82
CA ASN A 217 1.08 4.23 20.85
C ASN A 217 2.19 3.40 20.21
N ALA A 218 3.29 4.08 19.91
CA ALA A 218 4.51 3.52 19.35
C ALA A 218 5.64 3.79 20.35
N GLU A 219 6.25 2.72 20.83
CA GLU A 219 7.38 2.76 21.77
C GLU A 219 8.47 1.79 21.29
N ASN A 220 9.70 2.07 21.70
CA ASN A 220 10.81 1.15 21.52
C ASN A 220 10.63 -0.06 22.45
N ILE A 221 10.38 -1.23 21.85
CA ILE A 221 10.10 -2.46 22.60
C ILE A 221 11.28 -2.91 23.46
N LEU A 222 12.51 -2.53 23.09
CA LEU A 222 13.71 -2.95 23.78
C LEU A 222 13.78 -2.36 25.19
N ARG A 223 13.14 -1.20 25.43
CA ARG A 223 13.11 -0.51 26.73
C ARG A 223 12.52 -1.35 27.86
N ALA A 224 11.61 -2.27 27.54
CA ALA A 224 10.86 -3.02 28.54
C ALA A 224 11.55 -4.32 28.99
N PHE A 225 12.56 -4.79 28.27
CA PHE A 225 13.28 -6.01 28.63
C PHE A 225 14.27 -5.77 29.79
N ASP A 226 14.53 -6.82 30.57
CA ASP A 226 15.57 -6.78 31.60
C ASP A 226 16.95 -6.55 30.98
N ALA A 227 17.65 -5.53 31.46
CA ALA A 227 18.91 -5.10 30.86
C ALA A 227 20.03 -6.15 31.05
N ASN A 228 20.03 -6.91 32.15
CA ASN A 228 21.05 -7.93 32.39
C ASN A 228 20.84 -9.13 31.47
N ILE A 229 19.59 -9.60 31.36
CA ILE A 229 19.23 -10.69 30.44
C ILE A 229 19.55 -10.29 28.99
N MET A 230 19.27 -9.03 28.61
CA MET A 230 19.62 -8.52 27.29
C MET A 230 21.14 -8.47 27.07
N ALA A 231 21.92 -8.02 28.06
CA ALA A 231 23.37 -7.96 27.94
C ALA A 231 23.98 -9.36 27.77
N GLU A 232 23.45 -10.36 28.49
CA GLU A 232 23.81 -11.76 28.33
C GLU A 232 23.37 -12.31 26.97
N ALA A 233 22.12 -12.07 26.56
CA ALA A 233 21.57 -12.60 25.30
C ALA A 233 22.26 -12.04 24.04
N PHE A 234 22.64 -10.77 24.06
CA PHE A 234 23.38 -10.12 22.97
C PHE A 234 24.91 -10.28 23.10
N ASP A 235 25.41 -10.81 24.22
CA ASP A 235 26.84 -10.87 24.57
C ASP A 235 27.54 -9.50 24.45
N VAL A 236 26.94 -8.47 25.08
CA VAL A 236 27.44 -7.08 25.05
C VAL A 236 27.48 -6.48 26.44
N SER A 237 28.17 -5.34 26.57
CA SER A 237 28.21 -4.61 27.84
C SER A 237 26.84 -4.05 28.23
N MET A 238 26.60 -3.96 29.53
CA MET A 238 25.41 -3.29 30.10
C MET A 238 25.26 -1.85 29.61
N ASP A 239 26.36 -1.15 29.35
CA ASP A 239 26.30 0.23 28.84
C ASP A 239 25.79 0.30 27.39
N THR A 240 26.08 -0.72 26.56
CA THR A 240 25.49 -0.83 25.22
C THR A 240 23.98 -1.05 25.30
N VAL A 241 23.53 -1.97 26.17
CA VAL A 241 22.09 -2.21 26.38
C VAL A 241 21.39 -0.96 26.91
N ARG A 242 21.99 -0.25 27.87
CA ARG A 242 21.46 1.03 28.39
C ARG A 242 21.31 2.08 27.29
N LYS A 243 22.21 2.12 26.31
CA LYS A 243 22.07 3.01 25.14
C LYS A 243 20.89 2.61 24.25
N MET A 244 20.68 1.30 24.03
CA MET A 244 19.55 0.78 23.25
C MET A 244 18.19 1.04 23.93
N GLN A 245 18.17 1.06 25.27
CA GLN A 245 16.98 1.27 26.09
C GLN A 245 16.77 2.72 26.54
N ARG A 246 17.67 3.64 26.14
CA ARG A 246 17.58 5.04 26.54
C ARG A 246 16.31 5.66 25.97
N GLU A 247 15.67 6.50 26.78
CA GLU A 247 14.61 7.37 26.30
C GLU A 247 15.15 8.30 25.21
N ASP A 248 14.42 8.35 24.10
CA ASP A 248 14.84 9.11 22.92
C ASP A 248 13.68 9.96 22.41
N GLU A 249 13.76 11.23 22.76
CA GLU A 249 12.72 12.21 22.47
C GLU A 249 12.88 12.84 21.07
N ARG A 250 13.83 12.35 20.27
CA ARG A 250 14.04 12.75 18.86
C ARG A 250 12.93 12.24 17.95
N GLY A 251 12.07 11.33 18.44
CA GLY A 251 10.93 10.81 17.69
C GLY A 251 11.27 9.59 16.85
N PHE A 252 10.50 9.38 15.78
CA PHE A 252 10.57 8.21 14.92
C PHE A 252 11.43 8.42 13.67
N ILE A 253 11.79 9.67 13.37
CA ILE A 253 12.64 10.06 12.25
C ILE A 253 13.76 10.92 12.82
N VAL A 254 15.00 10.43 12.72
CA VAL A 254 16.18 11.10 13.31
C VAL A 254 17.08 11.64 12.21
N LYS A 255 17.85 12.69 12.52
CA LYS A 255 18.94 13.10 11.64
C LYS A 255 20.06 12.09 11.72
N ALA A 256 20.54 11.65 10.56
CA ALA A 256 21.67 10.77 10.47
C ALA A 256 22.95 11.58 10.22
N ASP A 257 24.05 11.13 10.80
CA ASP A 257 25.37 11.59 10.38
C ASP A 257 25.68 10.96 9.01
N ARG A 258 25.86 11.82 8.00
CA ARG A 258 26.05 11.38 6.61
C ARG A 258 27.33 10.56 6.44
N GLU A 259 28.37 10.86 7.21
CA GLU A 259 29.64 10.12 7.16
C GLU A 259 29.51 8.76 7.85
N ALA A 260 28.62 8.64 8.84
CA ALA A 260 28.35 7.40 9.55
C ALA A 260 27.36 6.47 8.81
N MET A 261 26.59 6.99 7.84
CA MET A 261 25.70 6.19 6.98
C MET A 261 26.44 5.58 5.78
N SER A 262 27.58 4.96 6.04
CA SER A 262 28.30 4.09 5.09
C SER A 262 27.72 2.69 5.22
N MET A 263 27.05 2.21 4.18
CA MET A 263 26.57 0.84 4.04
C MET A 263 26.73 0.45 2.58
N ILE A 264 26.74 -0.85 2.28
CA ILE A 264 26.88 -1.34 0.92
C ILE A 264 25.59 -1.00 0.15
N ARG A 265 25.72 -0.30 -0.97
CA ARG A 265 24.56 0.21 -1.71
C ARG A 265 24.22 -0.63 -2.94
N PRO A 266 22.98 -0.57 -3.44
CA PRO A 266 22.56 -1.35 -4.61
C PRO A 266 23.35 -1.04 -5.89
N ASP A 267 23.92 0.16 -5.99
CA ASP A 267 24.75 0.62 -7.10
C ASP A 267 26.20 0.12 -7.04
N GLU A 268 26.59 -0.54 -5.95
CA GLU A 268 27.95 -1.03 -5.69
C GLU A 268 28.08 -2.56 -5.86
N GLU A 269 27.01 -3.28 -6.28
CA GLU A 269 27.02 -4.73 -6.48
C GLU A 269 27.37 -5.18 -7.91
N GLU A 270 28.26 -6.17 -8.01
CA GLU A 270 28.25 -7.18 -9.07
C GLU A 270 27.30 -8.31 -8.61
N GLU A 271 26.31 -8.69 -9.43
CA GLU A 271 25.31 -9.71 -9.06
C GLU A 271 25.96 -11.08 -8.79
N GLU A 272 26.25 -11.42 -7.54
CA GLU A 272 26.73 -12.74 -7.15
C GLU A 272 25.52 -13.65 -6.84
N TYR A 273 25.10 -14.45 -7.82
CA TYR A 273 23.99 -15.41 -7.67
C TYR A 273 24.41 -16.59 -6.77
N LYS A 274 23.86 -16.68 -5.55
CA LYS A 274 24.08 -17.80 -4.63
C LYS A 274 22.85 -18.73 -4.58
N ASN A 275 22.74 -19.62 -5.57
CA ASN A 275 21.66 -20.59 -5.73
C ASN A 275 21.26 -21.33 -4.42
N GLY A 276 20.03 -21.10 -3.92
CA GLY A 276 19.49 -21.75 -2.73
C GLY A 276 17.96 -21.62 -2.60
N MET A 277 17.28 -22.58 -1.97
CA MET A 277 15.80 -22.56 -1.79
C MET A 277 15.31 -21.37 -0.92
N GLU A 278 16.20 -20.77 -0.11
CA GLU A 278 15.96 -19.54 0.65
C GLU A 278 15.84 -18.29 -0.26
N GLU A 279 16.28 -18.35 -1.52
CA GLU A 279 16.31 -17.17 -2.41
C GLU A 279 14.94 -16.69 -2.88
N ALA A 280 13.93 -17.56 -2.97
CA ALA A 280 12.67 -17.18 -3.62
C ALA A 280 11.85 -16.17 -2.80
N TYR A 281 11.91 -16.25 -1.46
CA TYR A 281 11.25 -15.31 -0.55
C TYR A 281 12.18 -14.12 -0.22
N CYS A 282 13.46 -14.39 0.06
CA CYS A 282 14.43 -13.37 0.47
C CYS A 282 14.75 -12.35 -0.64
N ASN A 283 14.67 -12.75 -1.92
CA ASN A 283 14.94 -11.88 -3.06
C ASN A 283 13.68 -11.38 -3.77
N LEU A 284 12.50 -11.49 -3.13
CA LEU A 284 11.28 -10.95 -3.72
C LEU A 284 11.44 -9.47 -4.02
N ARG A 285 11.06 -9.07 -5.24
CA ARG A 285 10.97 -7.66 -5.59
C ARG A 285 9.92 -7.00 -4.70
N ILE A 286 10.32 -5.95 -3.99
CA ILE A 286 9.46 -5.24 -3.02
C ILE A 286 8.88 -3.92 -3.55
N ASN A 287 9.47 -3.34 -4.60
CA ASN A 287 8.99 -2.12 -5.24
C ASN A 287 8.81 -2.22 -6.75
N GLN A 288 7.85 -1.45 -7.29
CA GLN A 288 7.59 -1.32 -8.71
C GLN A 288 7.24 0.14 -9.04
N TYR A 289 7.85 0.68 -10.08
CA TYR A 289 7.50 2.00 -10.60
C TYR A 289 6.09 1.95 -11.22
N LEU A 290 5.17 2.73 -10.67
CA LEU A 290 3.75 2.70 -11.01
C LEU A 290 3.41 3.61 -12.20
N ASP A 291 4.18 4.67 -12.42
CA ASP A 291 3.84 5.76 -13.35
C ASP A 291 4.56 5.67 -14.72
N ASN A 292 4.71 4.46 -15.27
CA ASN A 292 5.29 4.26 -16.62
C ASN A 292 4.21 4.41 -17.71
N PRO A 293 4.24 5.47 -18.55
CA PRO A 293 3.22 5.66 -19.59
C PRO A 293 3.16 4.53 -20.62
N ARG A 294 4.26 3.78 -20.82
CA ARG A 294 4.33 2.66 -21.78
C ARG A 294 3.68 1.37 -21.25
N GLU A 295 3.47 1.27 -19.94
CA GLU A 295 2.87 0.10 -19.28
C GLU A 295 1.43 0.38 -18.80
N ALA A 296 0.78 1.40 -19.36
CA ALA A 296 -0.60 1.72 -19.02
C ALA A 296 -1.51 0.56 -19.43
N ASP A 297 -2.29 0.05 -18.48
CA ASP A 297 -3.24 -1.04 -18.72
C ASP A 297 -4.48 -0.51 -19.48
N VAL A 298 -4.81 0.77 -19.30
CA VAL A 298 -5.83 1.48 -20.07
C VAL A 298 -5.29 2.84 -20.48
N TYR A 299 -5.39 3.17 -21.76
CA TYR A 299 -4.89 4.43 -22.30
C TYR A 299 -5.87 5.06 -23.28
N SER A 300 -6.05 6.37 -23.19
CA SER A 300 -6.78 7.19 -24.15
C SER A 300 -6.04 8.49 -24.38
N ARG A 301 -5.65 8.76 -25.64
CA ARG A 301 -4.96 10.00 -26.04
C ARG A 301 -5.72 11.27 -25.65
N GLN A 302 -7.04 11.20 -25.53
CA GLN A 302 -7.90 12.35 -25.25
C GLN A 302 -8.41 12.39 -23.82
N ALA A 303 -8.29 11.30 -23.05
CA ALA A 303 -8.90 11.20 -21.73
C ALA A 303 -7.93 10.91 -20.58
N GLY A 304 -6.81 10.22 -20.83
CA GLY A 304 -5.81 9.94 -19.81
C GLY A 304 -5.23 8.53 -19.82
N ARG A 305 -4.80 8.04 -18.65
CA ARG A 305 -4.17 6.72 -18.47
C ARG A 305 -4.50 6.10 -17.12
N LEU A 306 -4.43 4.78 -17.08
CA LEU A 306 -4.58 3.96 -15.89
C LEU A 306 -3.49 2.91 -15.85
N ASN A 307 -2.76 2.86 -14.75
CA ASN A 307 -1.67 1.93 -14.51
C ASN A 307 -1.96 1.19 -13.22
N SER A 308 -1.96 -0.15 -13.25
CA SER A 308 -2.10 -1.00 -12.09
C SER A 308 -0.86 -1.88 -11.91
N VAL A 309 -0.52 -2.14 -10.66
CA VAL A 309 0.52 -3.10 -10.30
C VAL A 309 -0.16 -4.41 -9.92
N ASN A 310 0.14 -5.47 -10.66
CA ASN A 310 -0.40 -6.80 -10.41
C ASN A 310 0.72 -7.74 -9.93
N MET A 311 0.33 -8.96 -9.54
CA MET A 311 1.26 -9.98 -9.03
C MET A 311 2.30 -10.45 -10.06
N LYS A 312 2.14 -10.13 -11.36
CA LYS A 312 3.20 -10.37 -12.36
C LYS A 312 4.27 -9.29 -12.31
N LYS A 313 3.87 -8.02 -12.11
CA LYS A 313 4.78 -6.87 -11.98
C LYS A 313 5.47 -6.84 -10.61
N LEU A 314 4.74 -7.19 -9.54
CA LEU A 314 5.22 -7.19 -8.16
C LEU A 314 4.73 -8.43 -7.40
N PRO A 315 5.47 -9.56 -7.43
CA PRO A 315 5.01 -10.84 -6.89
C PRO A 315 4.69 -10.85 -5.40
N ILE A 316 5.37 -10.01 -4.59
CA ILE A 316 5.15 -9.91 -3.14
C ILE A 316 3.71 -9.51 -2.77
N LEU A 317 2.96 -8.88 -3.69
CA LEU A 317 1.55 -8.52 -3.47
C LEU A 317 0.65 -9.74 -3.17
N ARG A 318 1.09 -10.96 -3.51
CA ARG A 318 0.42 -12.21 -3.12
C ARG A 318 0.25 -12.34 -1.60
N TYR A 319 1.21 -11.83 -0.83
CA TYR A 319 1.22 -11.94 0.64
C TYR A 319 0.50 -10.78 1.34
N LEU A 320 0.24 -9.69 0.63
CA LEU A 320 -0.41 -8.50 1.20
C LEU A 320 -1.93 -8.51 1.00
N GLU A 321 -2.45 -9.24 0.01
CA GLU A 321 -3.85 -9.20 -0.42
C GLU A 321 -4.35 -7.79 -0.83
N MET A 322 -3.44 -6.94 -1.32
CA MET A 322 -3.76 -5.56 -1.71
C MET A 322 -3.28 -5.25 -3.14
N ARG A 323 -3.79 -4.16 -3.74
CA ARG A 323 -3.39 -3.70 -5.07
C ARG A 323 -3.40 -2.18 -5.21
N ASP A 324 -2.42 -1.65 -5.94
CA ASP A 324 -2.33 -0.23 -6.30
C ASP A 324 -2.70 0.06 -7.75
N GLU A 325 -3.18 1.29 -7.96
CA GLU A 325 -3.51 1.85 -9.27
C GLU A 325 -3.22 3.36 -9.31
N LYS A 326 -2.47 3.82 -10.31
CA LYS A 326 -2.33 5.24 -10.66
C LYS A 326 -3.28 5.58 -11.79
N GLY A 327 -4.08 6.61 -11.60
CA GLY A 327 -4.89 7.21 -12.65
C GLY A 327 -4.44 8.63 -12.96
N SER A 328 -4.56 9.01 -14.23
CA SER A 328 -4.56 10.41 -14.64
C SER A 328 -5.71 10.65 -15.62
N LEU A 329 -6.49 11.69 -15.38
CA LEU A 329 -7.47 12.23 -16.32
C LEU A 329 -6.97 13.55 -16.88
N TYR A 330 -7.10 13.73 -18.19
CA TYR A 330 -6.91 15.01 -18.84
C TYR A 330 -8.10 15.94 -18.60
N GLN A 331 -7.96 17.20 -19.01
CA GLN A 331 -8.97 18.22 -18.81
C GLN A 331 -10.37 17.75 -19.18
N ASN A 332 -11.33 17.99 -18.28
CA ASN A 332 -12.76 17.70 -18.47
C ASN A 332 -13.11 16.23 -18.82
N SER A 333 -12.13 15.32 -18.69
CA SER A 333 -12.32 13.90 -18.95
C SER A 333 -12.95 13.21 -17.76
N ILE A 334 -13.66 12.12 -18.02
CA ILE A 334 -14.42 11.39 -17.01
C ILE A 334 -13.82 10.00 -16.81
N PHE A 335 -13.61 9.62 -15.56
CA PHE A 335 -13.46 8.22 -15.19
C PHE A 335 -14.85 7.61 -15.07
N ALA A 336 -15.13 6.61 -15.90
CA ALA A 336 -16.45 6.05 -16.09
C ALA A 336 -17.10 5.67 -14.75
N PRO A 337 -18.42 5.88 -14.61
CA PRO A 337 -19.14 5.43 -13.43
C PRO A 337 -18.98 3.92 -13.31
N HIS A 338 -18.64 3.42 -12.12
CA HIS A 338 -18.41 2.00 -11.87
C HIS A 338 -18.53 1.69 -10.39
N TRP A 339 -18.67 0.40 -10.06
CA TRP A 339 -18.47 -0.09 -8.70
C TRP A 339 -17.36 -1.15 -8.67
N THR A 340 -16.71 -1.31 -7.51
CA THR A 340 -15.75 -2.39 -7.27
C THR A 340 -16.45 -3.52 -6.51
N MET A 341 -16.37 -4.75 -7.03
CA MET A 341 -17.17 -5.88 -6.56
C MET A 341 -16.57 -6.60 -5.35
N ASN A 342 -15.26 -6.52 -5.12
CA ASN A 342 -14.55 -7.35 -4.14
C ASN A 342 -13.44 -6.59 -3.37
N ALA A 343 -13.50 -5.25 -3.34
CA ALA A 343 -12.53 -4.43 -2.62
C ALA A 343 -13.10 -3.06 -2.26
N HIS A 344 -12.66 -2.52 -1.13
CA HIS A 344 -12.70 -1.08 -0.88
C HIS A 344 -11.59 -0.41 -1.69
N THR A 345 -11.77 0.85 -2.05
CA THR A 345 -10.75 1.63 -2.77
C THR A 345 -10.47 2.93 -2.03
N ILE A 346 -9.23 3.09 -1.57
CA ILE A 346 -8.74 4.30 -0.92
C ILE A 346 -8.07 5.15 -1.99
N HIS A 347 -8.61 6.34 -2.25
CA HIS A 347 -8.06 7.27 -3.23
C HIS A 347 -7.30 8.38 -2.53
N TYR A 348 -6.12 8.72 -3.05
CA TYR A 348 -5.37 9.91 -2.69
C TYR A 348 -5.05 10.71 -3.94
N VAL A 349 -5.43 11.98 -3.94
CA VAL A 349 -5.20 12.88 -5.08
C VAL A 349 -3.77 13.40 -5.03
N THR A 350 -2.98 13.05 -6.05
CA THR A 350 -1.56 13.40 -6.13
C THR A 350 -1.32 14.71 -6.89
N ARG A 351 -2.26 15.13 -7.74
CA ARG A 351 -2.15 16.37 -8.51
C ARG A 351 -3.49 16.81 -9.06
N GLY A 352 -3.67 18.12 -9.20
CA GLY A 352 -4.81 18.69 -9.92
C GLY A 352 -6.09 18.70 -9.10
N ARG A 353 -7.23 18.74 -9.79
CA ARG A 353 -8.55 18.91 -9.19
C ARG A 353 -9.63 18.22 -10.02
N GLY A 354 -10.65 17.73 -9.36
CA GLY A 354 -11.84 17.22 -10.04
C GLY A 354 -13.04 17.10 -9.12
N ARG A 355 -14.18 16.77 -9.71
CA ARG A 355 -15.40 16.43 -8.97
C ARG A 355 -15.52 14.92 -8.84
N VAL A 356 -15.84 14.46 -7.64
CA VAL A 356 -16.07 13.04 -7.34
C VAL A 356 -17.47 12.89 -6.77
N GLN A 357 -18.20 11.90 -7.27
CA GLN A 357 -19.48 11.49 -6.72
C GLN A 357 -19.43 10.01 -6.35
N VAL A 358 -19.95 9.69 -5.17
CA VAL A 358 -20.08 8.32 -4.67
C VAL A 358 -21.53 8.10 -4.25
N VAL A 359 -22.12 7.01 -4.73
CA VAL A 359 -23.54 6.67 -4.54
C VAL A 359 -23.65 5.35 -3.77
N GLY A 360 -24.49 5.36 -2.73
CA GLY A 360 -24.78 4.22 -1.87
C GLY A 360 -25.82 3.27 -2.45
N HIS A 361 -26.14 2.22 -1.68
CA HIS A 361 -27.10 1.18 -2.06
C HIS A 361 -28.57 1.67 -2.10
N ASP A 362 -28.86 2.77 -1.40
CA ASP A 362 -30.15 3.47 -1.40
C ASP A 362 -30.32 4.40 -2.60
N GLY A 363 -29.29 4.56 -3.44
CA GLY A 363 -29.28 5.46 -4.58
C GLY A 363 -28.93 6.91 -4.23
N GLU A 364 -28.66 7.21 -2.95
CA GLU A 364 -28.28 8.54 -2.51
C GLU A 364 -26.78 8.80 -2.68
N LYS A 365 -26.44 10.06 -2.93
CA LYS A 365 -25.05 10.50 -3.00
C LYS A 365 -24.50 10.64 -1.59
N VAL A 366 -23.68 9.68 -1.18
CA VAL A 366 -22.92 9.76 0.06
C VAL A 366 -21.69 10.66 -0.07
N LEU A 367 -21.23 10.96 -1.30
CA LEU A 367 -20.21 11.98 -1.60
C LEU A 367 -20.59 12.75 -2.85
N ASP A 368 -20.47 14.08 -2.81
CA ASP A 368 -20.44 14.95 -3.99
C ASP A 368 -19.52 16.13 -3.70
N ALA A 369 -18.25 15.98 -4.02
CA ALA A 369 -17.22 16.92 -3.60
C ALA A 369 -16.24 17.27 -4.73
N ARG A 370 -15.68 18.47 -4.67
CA ARG A 370 -14.47 18.82 -5.40
C ARG A 370 -13.26 18.41 -4.57
N VAL A 371 -12.43 17.54 -5.14
CA VAL A 371 -11.20 17.04 -4.51
C VAL A 371 -9.98 17.75 -5.12
N ASN A 372 -8.98 17.99 -4.29
CA ASN A 372 -7.73 18.66 -4.62
C ASN A 372 -6.54 17.78 -4.24
N GLU A 373 -5.36 18.13 -4.73
CA GLU A 373 -4.11 17.54 -4.27
C GLU A 373 -4.01 17.47 -2.73
N GLY A 374 -3.62 16.30 -2.22
CA GLY A 374 -3.52 16.00 -0.80
C GLY A 374 -4.80 15.48 -0.16
N ASP A 375 -5.95 15.54 -0.85
CA ASP A 375 -7.20 15.00 -0.33
C ASP A 375 -7.26 13.47 -0.49
N MET A 376 -7.77 12.79 0.56
CA MET A 376 -7.99 11.35 0.59
C MET A 376 -9.48 11.04 0.77
N PHE A 377 -10.00 10.01 0.09
CA PHE A 377 -11.36 9.54 0.31
C PHE A 377 -11.48 8.05 0.03
N VAL A 378 -12.41 7.38 0.69
CA VAL A 378 -12.68 5.95 0.49
C VAL A 378 -13.91 5.76 -0.39
N VAL A 379 -13.86 4.79 -1.29
CA VAL A 379 -15.03 4.24 -1.98
C VAL A 379 -15.24 2.83 -1.45
N PRO A 380 -16.28 2.58 -0.64
CA PRO A 380 -16.57 1.25 -0.15
C PRO A 380 -16.90 0.28 -1.30
N GLN A 381 -16.71 -1.02 -1.05
CA GLN A 381 -17.11 -2.07 -1.98
C GLN A 381 -18.60 -1.89 -2.37
N TYR A 382 -18.92 -2.12 -3.65
CA TYR A 382 -20.22 -1.92 -4.29
C TYR A 382 -20.75 -0.49 -4.41
N PHE A 383 -20.18 0.50 -3.72
CA PHE A 383 -20.58 1.88 -3.93
C PHE A 383 -20.17 2.32 -5.34
N ALA A 384 -21.10 2.97 -6.05
CA ALA A 384 -20.84 3.46 -7.39
C ALA A 384 -20.08 4.78 -7.31
N VAL A 385 -19.01 4.92 -8.07
CA VAL A 385 -18.19 6.14 -8.11
C VAL A 385 -18.00 6.63 -9.54
N MET A 386 -18.03 7.94 -9.71
CA MET A 386 -17.58 8.62 -10.93
C MET A 386 -16.68 9.81 -10.58
N LYS A 387 -15.76 10.12 -11.49
CA LYS A 387 -14.81 11.23 -11.33
C LYS A 387 -14.74 12.03 -12.62
N GLN A 388 -14.73 13.34 -12.50
CA GLN A 388 -14.52 14.25 -13.62
C GLN A 388 -13.35 15.17 -13.28
N ALA A 389 -12.37 15.24 -14.16
CA ALA A 389 -11.28 16.20 -14.02
C ALA A 389 -11.75 17.61 -14.34
N ASP A 390 -11.23 18.60 -13.63
CA ASP A 390 -11.36 20.01 -13.99
C ASP A 390 -10.37 20.35 -15.14
N LYS A 391 -10.25 21.64 -15.49
CA LYS A 391 -9.37 22.15 -16.56
C LYS A 391 -7.88 21.78 -16.43
N ASN A 392 -7.39 21.55 -15.21
CA ASN A 392 -5.97 21.25 -14.95
C ASN A 392 -5.69 19.74 -14.91
N GLY A 393 -6.67 18.90 -15.26
CA GLY A 393 -6.57 17.46 -15.08
C GLY A 393 -6.70 17.02 -13.62
N LEU A 394 -6.73 15.71 -13.42
CA LEU A 394 -6.80 15.07 -12.11
C LEU A 394 -5.89 13.84 -12.10
N GLU A 395 -5.00 13.76 -11.14
CA GLU A 395 -4.17 12.59 -10.92
C GLU A 395 -4.35 12.04 -9.51
N TRP A 396 -4.38 10.72 -9.40
CA TRP A 396 -4.56 10.05 -8.11
C TRP A 396 -3.85 8.70 -8.07
N VAL A 397 -3.54 8.26 -6.86
CA VAL A 397 -3.20 6.86 -6.56
C VAL A 397 -4.38 6.25 -5.82
N SER A 398 -4.61 4.96 -6.04
CA SER A 398 -5.65 4.18 -5.39
C SER A 398 -5.06 2.92 -4.81
N ILE A 399 -5.31 2.68 -3.54
CA ILE A 399 -4.94 1.42 -2.88
C ILE A 399 -6.23 0.63 -2.64
N LYS A 400 -6.23 -0.64 -3.00
CA LYS A 400 -7.41 -1.52 -2.97
C LYS A 400 -7.15 -2.68 -2.02
N THR A 401 -8.14 -3.00 -1.19
CA THR A 401 -8.07 -4.06 -0.16
C THR A 401 -8.30 -5.47 -0.72
N SER A 402 -7.85 -5.71 -1.96
CA SER A 402 -7.88 -7.01 -2.62
C SER A 402 -6.69 -7.14 -3.56
N ALA A 403 -6.12 -8.35 -3.63
CA ALA A 403 -5.06 -8.66 -4.58
C ALA A 403 -5.54 -8.65 -6.03
N LEU A 404 -6.83 -8.89 -6.32
CA LEU A 404 -7.41 -8.99 -7.66
C LEU A 404 -8.75 -8.23 -7.74
N PRO A 405 -8.72 -6.89 -7.63
CA PRO A 405 -9.93 -6.09 -7.61
C PRO A 405 -10.67 -6.14 -8.96
N MET A 406 -11.94 -6.54 -8.91
CA MET A 406 -12.86 -6.60 -10.04
C MET A 406 -13.78 -5.40 -10.01
N ARG A 407 -13.87 -4.66 -11.12
CA ARG A 407 -14.77 -3.52 -11.26
C ARG A 407 -15.76 -3.73 -12.38
N SER A 408 -16.95 -3.16 -12.22
CA SER A 408 -18.03 -3.21 -13.21
C SER A 408 -18.32 -1.78 -13.70
N PRO A 409 -17.90 -1.41 -14.92
CA PRO A 409 -18.22 -0.12 -15.50
C PRO A 409 -19.71 -0.02 -15.87
N LEU A 410 -20.29 1.16 -15.78
CA LEU A 410 -21.65 1.45 -16.26
C LEU A 410 -21.68 1.95 -17.70
N VAL A 411 -20.56 2.52 -18.19
CA VAL A 411 -20.43 3.09 -19.53
C VAL A 411 -19.16 2.56 -20.21
N GLY A 412 -19.24 2.29 -21.51
CA GLY A 412 -18.10 1.86 -22.32
C GLY A 412 -18.22 0.43 -22.85
N SER A 413 -17.13 -0.04 -23.46
CA SER A 413 -17.06 -1.30 -24.21
C SER A 413 -17.31 -2.55 -23.36
N THR A 414 -16.99 -2.48 -22.07
CA THR A 414 -17.10 -3.55 -21.06
C THR A 414 -18.17 -3.26 -20.01
N SER A 415 -19.12 -2.37 -20.30
CA SER A 415 -20.09 -1.92 -19.31
C SER A 415 -21.26 -2.87 -19.06
N ALA A 416 -21.79 -2.82 -17.84
CA ALA A 416 -23.01 -3.53 -17.45
C ALA A 416 -24.20 -3.17 -18.34
N ILE A 417 -24.38 -1.88 -18.68
CA ILE A 417 -25.46 -1.42 -19.58
C ILE A 417 -25.30 -2.02 -20.98
N LYS A 418 -24.08 -2.07 -21.52
CA LYS A 418 -23.83 -2.73 -22.82
C LYS A 418 -24.12 -4.24 -22.77
N GLY A 419 -23.91 -4.89 -21.61
CA GLY A 419 -24.23 -6.30 -21.40
C GLY A 419 -25.72 -6.63 -21.39
N MET A 420 -26.62 -5.68 -21.08
CA MET A 420 -28.06 -5.92 -20.98
C MET A 420 -28.74 -6.01 -22.35
N PRO A 421 -29.71 -6.92 -22.56
CA PRO A 421 -30.53 -6.92 -23.77
C PRO A 421 -31.24 -5.58 -23.99
N ILE A 422 -31.41 -5.15 -25.25
CA ILE A 422 -32.07 -3.88 -25.58
C ILE A 422 -33.48 -3.82 -24.97
N GLN A 423 -34.23 -4.92 -25.01
CA GLN A 423 -35.58 -4.99 -24.43
C GLN A 423 -35.61 -4.77 -22.92
N VAL A 424 -34.56 -5.18 -22.19
CA VAL A 424 -34.45 -4.89 -20.75
C VAL A 424 -34.33 -3.38 -20.56
N LEU A 425 -33.46 -2.71 -21.32
CA LEU A 425 -33.27 -1.25 -21.22
C LEU A 425 -34.54 -0.47 -21.62
N THR A 426 -35.20 -0.86 -22.72
CA THR A 426 -36.42 -0.16 -23.19
C THR A 426 -37.56 -0.26 -22.17
N ASN A 427 -37.73 -1.42 -21.54
CA ASN A 427 -38.78 -1.62 -20.53
C ASN A 427 -38.40 -0.97 -19.18
N SER A 428 -37.15 -1.12 -18.74
CA SER A 428 -36.68 -0.56 -17.45
C SER A 428 -36.71 0.97 -17.42
N TYR A 429 -36.34 1.63 -18.54
CA TYR A 429 -36.26 3.08 -18.60
C TYR A 429 -37.43 3.74 -19.34
N ARG A 430 -38.35 2.96 -19.92
CA ARG A 430 -39.45 3.44 -20.78
C ARG A 430 -38.93 4.31 -21.95
N ILE A 431 -37.87 3.83 -22.60
CA ILE A 431 -37.22 4.51 -23.73
C ILE A 431 -37.41 3.73 -25.03
N SER A 432 -37.24 4.41 -26.16
CA SER A 432 -37.26 3.83 -27.49
C SER A 432 -36.08 2.88 -27.72
N LYS A 433 -36.21 2.01 -28.74
CA LYS A 433 -35.14 1.10 -29.17
C LYS A 433 -33.87 1.86 -29.57
N SER A 434 -33.99 3.00 -30.25
CA SER A 434 -32.86 3.82 -30.68
C SER A 434 -32.15 4.48 -29.48
N GLU A 435 -32.88 4.97 -28.48
CA GLU A 435 -32.30 5.48 -27.24
C GLU A 435 -31.55 4.39 -26.47
N ALA A 436 -32.13 3.19 -26.35
CA ALA A 436 -31.45 2.06 -25.74
C ALA A 436 -30.17 1.65 -26.52
N GLN A 437 -30.20 1.69 -27.85
CA GLN A 437 -29.00 1.49 -28.67
C GLN A 437 -27.96 2.58 -28.41
N ASN A 438 -28.36 3.85 -28.31
CA ASN A 438 -27.46 4.96 -28.01
C ASN A 438 -26.77 4.79 -26.64
N LEU A 439 -27.52 4.38 -25.60
CA LEU A 439 -26.96 4.08 -24.28
C LEU A 439 -25.88 3.00 -24.32
N LYS A 440 -26.07 1.97 -25.16
CA LYS A 440 -25.11 0.86 -25.29
C LYS A 440 -23.89 1.23 -26.14
N TYR A 441 -24.10 1.97 -27.23
CA TYR A 441 -23.12 2.04 -28.31
C TYR A 441 -22.41 3.40 -28.47
N ASN A 442 -22.94 4.51 -27.95
CA ASN A 442 -22.33 5.85 -28.12
C ASN A 442 -20.89 5.96 -27.58
N ARG A 443 -20.54 5.14 -26.57
CA ARG A 443 -19.21 5.12 -25.96
C ARG A 443 -18.53 3.75 -26.09
N GLU A 444 -18.97 2.88 -26.99
CA GLU A 444 -18.52 1.48 -27.05
C GLU A 444 -17.04 1.27 -27.37
N ARG A 445 -16.33 2.30 -27.84
CA ARG A 445 -14.90 2.26 -28.11
C ARG A 445 -14.04 2.64 -26.91
N HIS A 446 -14.66 3.08 -25.82
CA HIS A 446 -13.96 3.55 -24.62
C HIS A 446 -13.99 2.51 -23.51
N VAL A 447 -12.87 2.36 -22.79
CA VAL A 447 -12.73 1.53 -21.59
C VAL A 447 -12.34 2.46 -20.45
N MET A 448 -13.21 2.63 -19.45
CA MET A 448 -13.01 3.44 -18.22
C MET A 448 -12.69 4.94 -18.39
N LEU A 449 -11.99 5.37 -19.43
CA LEU A 449 -11.56 6.73 -19.68
C LEU A 449 -12.42 7.34 -20.79
N LEU A 450 -13.26 8.29 -20.43
CA LEU A 450 -14.22 8.91 -21.33
C LEU A 450 -13.75 10.33 -21.67
N PRO A 451 -13.41 10.61 -22.94
CA PRO A 451 -13.04 11.96 -23.35
C PRO A 451 -14.26 12.89 -23.30
N PRO A 452 -14.05 14.21 -23.10
CA PRO A 452 -15.12 15.18 -23.17
C PRO A 452 -15.86 15.06 -24.52
N PRO A 453 -17.15 15.40 -24.57
CA PRO A 453 -17.87 15.47 -25.85
C PRO A 453 -17.08 16.37 -26.80
N THR A 454 -16.87 15.91 -28.03
CA THR A 454 -16.42 16.82 -29.09
C THR A 454 -17.51 17.87 -29.24
N THR A 455 -17.23 19.12 -28.89
CA THR A 455 -18.03 20.24 -29.37
C THR A 455 -18.01 20.11 -30.89
N ARG A 456 -19.12 19.70 -31.50
CA ARG A 456 -19.32 19.96 -32.91
C ARG A 456 -19.24 21.48 -33.03
N SER A 457 -18.14 21.98 -33.56
CA SER A 457 -18.11 23.33 -34.11
C SER A 457 -19.24 23.38 -35.13
N SER A 458 -20.34 24.03 -34.74
CA SER A 458 -21.43 24.43 -35.62
C SER A 458 -20.91 25.34 -36.72
#